data_AF-A0A949MMT9-F1
#
_entry.id   AF-A0A949MMT9-F1
#
_cell.length_a   1.000
_cell.length_b   1.000
_cell.length_c   1.000
_cell.angle_alpha   90.00
_cell.angle_beta   90.00
_cell.angle_gamma   90.00
#
_symmetry.space_group_name_H-M   'P 1'
#
loop_
_entity.id
_entity.type
_entity.pdbx_description
1 polymer ?
#
loop_
_entity_poly.entity_id
_entity_poly.type
_entity_poly.pdbx_seq_one_letter_code
_entity_poly.pdbx_strand_id
1 'polypeptide(L)' 'MNTSVTVLLMSGEQVDGEVAMADQGTYLCLRREGETLYLPWSAIKCVRGPALPERGVGTTTFQATKYPAST' A
#
# COMPACT_ATOMS: atom_id res chain seq x y z
N MET A 1 9.56 -13.33 -5.45
CA MET A 1 8.13 -13.50 -5.15
C MET A 1 7.54 -12.09 -5.20
N ASN A 2 6.70 -11.77 -6.17
CA ASN A 2 6.10 -10.43 -6.28
C ASN A 2 4.90 -10.36 -5.35
N THR A 3 4.79 -9.28 -4.58
CA THR A 3 3.74 -9.14 -3.56
C THR A 3 2.53 -8.45 -4.18
N SER A 4 1.41 -9.16 -4.33
CA SER A 4 0.14 -8.55 -4.75
C SER A 4 -0.42 -7.65 -3.65
N VAL A 5 -0.73 -6.40 -3.98
CA VAL A 5 -1.26 -5.39 -3.06
C VAL A 5 -2.44 -4.64 -3.69
N THR A 6 -3.30 -4.13 -2.82
CA THR A 6 -4.36 -3.18 -3.12
C THR A 6 -3.98 -1.83 -2.53
N VAL A 7 -3.83 -0.81 -3.37
CA VAL A 7 -3.51 0.56 -2.98
C VAL A 7 -4.78 1.39 -2.97
N LEU A 8 -5.10 2.01 -1.84
CA LEU A 8 -6.13 3.03 -1.75
C LEU A 8 -5.47 4.40 -1.97
N LEU A 9 -5.91 5.12 -3.00
CA LEU A 9 -5.46 6.46 -3.30
C LEU A 9 -6.20 7.50 -2.44
N MET A 10 -5.62 8.69 -2.34
CA MET A 10 -6.23 9.85 -1.67
C MET A 10 -7.52 10.31 -2.36
N SER A 11 -7.67 10.02 -3.65
CA SER A 11 -8.92 10.21 -4.40
C SER A 11 -10.06 9.29 -3.95
N GLY A 12 -9.75 8.23 -3.20
CA GLY A 12 -10.69 7.16 -2.85
C GLY A 12 -10.71 5.99 -3.84
N GLU A 13 -9.98 6.09 -4.96
CA GLU A 13 -9.81 5.00 -5.91
C GLU A 13 -8.98 3.86 -5.31
N GLN A 14 -9.32 2.61 -5.66
CA GLN A 14 -8.57 1.41 -5.28
C GLN A 14 -7.88 0.82 -6.50
N VAL A 15 -6.60 0.53 -6.36
CA VAL A 15 -5.73 0.02 -7.42
C VAL A 15 -5.10 -1.29 -6.97
N ASP A 16 -5.45 -2.39 -7.62
CA ASP A 16 -4.83 -3.70 -7.42
C ASP A 16 -3.63 -3.89 -8.34
N GLY A 17 -2.53 -4.44 -7.82
CA GLY A 17 -1.35 -4.74 -8.62
C GLY A 17 -0.25 -5.45 -7.84
N GLU A 18 0.78 -5.90 -8.54
CA GLU A 18 1.94 -6.53 -7.91
C GLU A 18 3.04 -5.48 -7.67
N VAL A 19 3.63 -5.43 -6.48
CA VAL A 19 4.75 -4.52 -6.24
C VAL A 19 5.95 -4.94 -7.09
N ALA A 20 6.31 -4.10 -8.05
CA ALA A 20 7.51 -4.25 -8.87
C ALA A 20 8.72 -3.58 -8.21
N MET A 21 8.51 -2.41 -7.61
CA MET A 21 9.54 -1.64 -6.91
C MET A 21 8.86 -0.72 -5.89
N ALA A 22 9.50 -0.51 -4.75
CA ALA A 22 9.07 0.49 -3.77
C ALA A 22 10.29 1.34 -3.40
N ASP A 23 10.39 2.54 -3.95
CA ASP A 23 11.36 3.54 -3.51
C ASP A 23 10.70 4.40 -2.42
N GLN A 24 11.15 4.28 -1.17
CA GLN A 24 10.48 4.95 -0.05
C GLN A 24 10.55 6.48 -0.10
N GLY A 25 11.42 7.06 -0.93
CA GLY A 25 11.56 8.51 -1.08
C GLY A 25 10.63 9.11 -2.14
N THR A 26 10.23 8.32 -3.15
CA THR A 26 9.69 8.89 -4.38
C THR A 26 8.37 8.25 -4.81
N TYR A 27 8.36 6.95 -5.12
CA TYR A 27 7.20 6.27 -5.71
C TYR A 27 7.10 4.78 -5.38
N LEU A 28 5.87 4.28 -5.43
CA LEU A 28 5.51 2.87 -5.46
C LEU A 28 5.21 2.46 -6.91
N CYS A 29 5.90 1.45 -7.41
CA CYS A 29 5.65 0.88 -8.73
C CYS A 29 4.80 -0.39 -8.59
N LEU A 30 3.61 -0.37 -9.19
CA LEU A 30 2.74 -1.53 -9.31
C LEU A 30 2.80 -2.06 -10.73
N ARG A 31 2.80 -3.38 -10.87
CA ARG A 31 2.64 -4.06 -12.15
C ARG A 31 1.22 -4.60 -12.24
N ARG A 32 0.51 -4.21 -13.30
CA ARG A 32 -0.89 -4.62 -13.56
C ARG A 32 -1.08 -4.76 -15.05
N GLU A 33 -1.73 -5.85 -15.49
CA GLU A 33 -2.13 -6.07 -16.90
C GLU A 33 -0.98 -5.92 -17.93
N GLY A 34 0.28 -6.15 -17.51
CA GLY A 34 1.46 -6.01 -18.36
C GLY A 34 2.12 -4.63 -18.32
N GLU A 35 1.51 -3.66 -17.64
CA GLU A 35 2.00 -2.29 -17.50
C GLU A 35 2.58 -2.02 -16.10
N THR A 36 3.46 -1.02 -16.00
CA THR A 36 4.01 -0.54 -14.71
C THR A 36 3.43 0.83 -14.39
N LEU A 37 2.64 0.90 -13.32
CA LEU A 37 2.05 2.11 -12.80
C LEU A 37 2.95 2.71 -11.72
N TYR A 38 3.29 3.99 -11.87
CA TYR A 38 4.10 4.75 -10.93
C TYR A 38 3.18 5.60 -10.05
N LEU A 39 3.08 5.26 -8.77
CA LEU A 39 2.25 5.96 -7.81
C LEU A 39 3.12 6.74 -6.83
N PRO A 40 3.07 8.08 -6.80
CA PRO A 40 3.77 8.84 -5.79
C PRO A 40 3.16 8.60 -4.40
N TRP A 41 3.98 8.53 -3.36
CA TRP A 41 3.49 8.28 -2.00
C TRP A 41 2.48 9.32 -1.52
N SER A 42 2.57 10.56 -2.00
CA SER A 42 1.62 11.63 -1.70
C SER A 42 0.20 11.36 -2.21
N ALA A 43 0.05 10.53 -3.25
CA ALA A 43 -1.24 10.12 -3.79
C ALA A 43 -1.80 8.88 -3.09
N ILE A 44 -1.01 8.20 -2.25
CA ILE A 44 -1.37 6.94 -1.61
C ILE A 44 -1.90 7.22 -0.20
N LYS A 45 -3.15 6.81 0.04
CA LYS A 45 -3.75 6.86 1.37
C LYS A 45 -3.33 5.66 2.21
N CYS A 46 -3.40 4.45 1.66
CA CYS A 46 -2.89 3.25 2.31
C CYS A 46 -2.60 2.14 1.29
N VAL A 47 -1.75 1.19 1.67
CA VAL A 47 -1.47 -0.02 0.90
C VAL A 47 -1.87 -1.23 1.74
N ARG A 48 -2.67 -2.13 1.15
CA ARG A 48 -3.14 -3.38 1.76
C ARG A 48 -2.54 -4.56 1.01
N GLY A 49 -2.01 -5.54 1.72
CA GLY A 49 -1.48 -6.75 1.10
C GLY A 49 -0.84 -7.67 2.14
N PRO A 50 -0.43 -8.90 1.76
CA PRO A 50 0.38 -9.74 2.61
C PRO A 50 1.66 -8.96 2.94
N ALA A 51 2.09 -9.04 4.20
CA ALA A 51 3.13 -8.21 4.81
C ALA A 51 4.14 -7.73 3.77
N LEU A 52 4.00 -6.46 3.34
CA LEU A 52 5.04 -5.82 2.57
C LEU A 52 6.33 -5.95 3.38
N PRO A 53 7.48 -6.29 2.77
CA PRO A 53 8.74 -6.38 3.49
C PRO A 53 8.87 -5.13 4.33
N GLU A 54 9.01 -5.34 5.64
CA GLU A 54 8.67 -4.36 6.66
C GLU A 54 9.19 -2.98 6.27
N ARG A 55 8.28 -2.05 5.95
CA ARG A 55 8.64 -0.63 6.02
C ARG A 55 9.00 -0.47 7.48
N GLY A 56 10.28 -0.22 7.77
CA GLY A 56 10.79 0.15 9.10
C GLY A 56 10.18 1.48 9.54
N VAL A 57 8.87 1.50 9.69
CA VAL A 57 8.05 2.54 10.26
C VAL A 57 7.50 1.85 11.49
N GLY A 58 8.04 2.27 12.64
CA GLY A 58 7.91 1.59 13.92
C GLY A 58 6.51 1.03 14.16
N THR A 59 6.47 -0.23 14.60
CA THR A 59 5.43 -0.79 15.48
C THR A 59 4.11 -0.03 15.46
N THR A 60 3.29 -0.29 14.46
CA THR A 60 1.85 -0.31 14.67
C THR A 60 1.34 -1.51 13.90
N THR A 61 1.27 -2.61 14.63
CA THR A 61 0.37 -3.73 14.37
C THR A 61 -0.98 -3.14 13.93
N PHE A 62 -1.25 -3.13 12.62
CA PHE A 62 -2.63 -3.09 12.12
C PHE A 62 -3.22 -4.47 12.39
N GLN A 63 -3.39 -4.77 13.67
CA GLN A 63 -4.31 -5.77 14.13
C GLN A 63 -5.68 -5.19 13.80
N ALA A 64 -6.39 -5.86 12.90
CA ALA A 64 -7.80 -5.64 12.67
C ALA A 64 -8.52 -5.83 14.02
N THR A 65 -8.71 -4.74 14.77
CA THR A 65 -9.44 -4.78 16.02
C THR A 65 -10.20 -3.48 16.16
N LYS A 66 -11.46 -3.56 15.70
CA LYS A 66 -12.64 -2.95 16.31
C LYS A 66 -12.47 -1.52 16.85
N TYR A 67 -13.11 -0.58 16.16
CA TYR A 67 -13.43 0.77 16.64
C TYR A 67 -13.75 0.80 18.15
N PRO A 68 -13.14 1.70 18.96
CA PRO A 68 -13.70 2.03 20.25
C PRO A 68 -14.91 2.94 20.05
N ALA A 69 -16.08 2.48 20.50
CA ALA A 69 -17.22 3.36 20.69
C ALA A 69 -16.91 4.30 21.86
N SER A 70 -17.08 5.59 21.62
CA SER A 70 -16.98 6.65 22.63
C SER A 70 -18.01 6.45 23.74
N THR A 71 -17.55 6.44 24.99
CA THR A 71 -18.13 7.16 26.16
C THR A 71 -17.09 7.16 27.27
#